data_AF-A0A6A5UTF3-F1
#
_entry.id   AF-A0A6A5UTF3-F1
#
_cell.length_a   1.000
_cell.length_b   1.000
_cell.length_c   1.000
_cell.angle_alpha   90.00
_cell.angle_beta   90.00
_cell.angle_gamma   90.00
#
_symmetry.space_group_name_H-M   'P 1'
#
loop_
_entity.id
_entity.type
_entity.pdbx_description
1 polymer ?
#
loop_
_entity_poly.entity_id
_entity_poly.type
_entity_poly.pdbx_seq_one_letter_code
_entity_poly.pdbx_strand_id
1 'polypeptide(L)'
;MLSFNAFGRAALFSHFGKAAINPEYQSLLWIYEGKNFWAPLDLNSRNFALESPAGTAPETLIKRDAVYRNGQYHACTVLTLDGIISAVTISEKLKDYKAIEGDVWSEEQFGQCLFVRSSSNTSPPVDLSSLTNHTAAVFVIAGSSGLLNGPCVASIGPSLSDVNLAPAYGLHEDVWDSFMSGSIPTDASAGSHLTMQVSFPGTRTPAIIIPSRIASAASPADAGLLQNSTLRPKNYTTQIVEKSLAGSAQLVGKTRTTHSLWERPTMAQRPTIWTHGIRVGTATRALGAAAVEAAPPQQLMNGSTSLLDPTLPTHGIFNLTGILVAIAEQDTPGFLARSPSIFTRLGKWWAKDAPLEDEADRPLPSQLLYYANEAPLVQPEAEALKLAFFANVSAALNLSASSINMTENWISEGPASNQSISEYMTYVYSDQNSVQFYEKIGLELDELYGTYNNGSHFPTDPMVNGTCYDAHNGTTQARLPESIRRCEAFASWFNEKILPRSNTTCSESIFAHSLHIAPGYKKVMPAGPHVASYYWNGVWVNYAGIPEIVVPIG
;
A
#
# COMPACT_ATOMS: atom_id res chain seq x y z
N MET A 1 32.33 -27.06 30.67
CA MET A 1 31.23 -26.11 30.93
C MET A 1 31.76 -25.01 31.82
N LEU A 2 32.21 -23.89 31.24
CA LEU A 2 32.56 -22.69 31.98
C LEU A 2 31.29 -21.84 32.08
N SER A 3 30.83 -21.63 33.31
CA SER A 3 29.75 -20.71 33.63
C SER A 3 30.28 -19.28 33.43
N PHE A 4 29.80 -18.62 32.38
CA PHE A 4 29.93 -17.17 32.18
C PHE A 4 29.03 -16.45 33.20
N ASN A 5 29.47 -16.35 34.45
CA ASN A 5 28.82 -15.51 35.44
C ASN A 5 29.81 -14.45 35.95
N ALA A 6 29.39 -13.19 35.83
CA ALA A 6 29.85 -12.00 36.54
C ALA A 6 31.23 -11.38 36.24
N PHE A 7 32.09 -11.95 35.38
CA PHE A 7 33.31 -11.26 34.93
C PHE A 7 33.20 -10.79 33.47
N GLY A 8 33.01 -9.47 33.27
CA GLY A 8 33.26 -8.77 32.01
C GLY A 8 32.11 -8.73 30.99
N ARG A 9 31.10 -7.89 31.22
CA ARG A 9 30.14 -7.48 30.17
C ARG A 9 30.74 -6.54 29.11
N ALA A 10 32.04 -6.23 29.18
CA ALA A 10 32.82 -5.59 28.12
C ALA A 10 33.84 -6.58 27.54
N ALA A 11 33.39 -7.76 27.08
CA ALA A 11 34.18 -8.56 26.17
C ALA A 11 34.09 -7.90 24.77
N LEU A 12 34.91 -6.88 24.57
CA LEU A 12 35.23 -6.33 23.24
C LEU A 12 35.97 -7.41 22.46
N PHE A 13 35.22 -8.27 21.77
CA PHE A 13 35.78 -9.08 20.72
C PHE A 13 36.07 -8.14 19.55
N SER A 14 37.31 -7.65 19.45
CA SER A 14 37.87 -7.17 18.18
C SER A 14 38.06 -8.37 17.25
N HIS A 15 36.99 -9.10 16.97
CA HIS A 15 36.98 -10.13 15.95
C HIS A 15 36.65 -9.43 14.65
N PHE A 16 37.61 -9.41 13.74
CA PHE A 16 37.39 -9.08 12.34
C PHE A 16 36.60 -10.23 11.70
N GLY A 17 35.33 -10.35 12.06
CA GLY A 17 34.40 -11.30 11.46
C GLY A 17 33.93 -10.77 10.12
N LYS A 18 33.80 -11.67 9.13
CA LYS A 18 33.04 -11.36 7.92
C LYS A 18 31.57 -11.49 8.31
N ALA A 19 30.93 -10.37 8.66
CA ALA A 19 29.48 -10.34 8.77
C ALA A 19 28.90 -10.36 7.35
N ALA A 20 28.04 -11.34 7.07
CA ALA A 20 27.30 -11.42 5.84
C ALA A 20 25.81 -11.37 6.14
N ILE A 21 25.06 -10.70 5.28
CA ILE A 21 23.61 -10.93 5.22
C ILE A 21 23.44 -12.36 4.74
N ASN A 22 22.75 -13.19 5.51
CA ASN A 22 22.30 -14.46 5.00
C ASN A 22 20.86 -14.29 4.52
N PRO A 23 20.63 -14.14 3.21
CA PRO A 23 19.31 -13.88 2.69
C PRO A 23 18.32 -14.99 2.98
N GLU A 24 18.79 -16.21 3.17
CA GLU A 24 17.97 -17.37 3.49
C GLU A 24 17.35 -17.28 4.89
N TYR A 25 17.79 -16.33 5.73
CA TYR A 25 17.20 -16.09 7.04
C TYR A 25 16.61 -14.68 7.15
N GLN A 26 15.39 -14.61 7.64
CA GLN A 26 14.71 -13.36 7.99
C GLN A 26 14.28 -13.42 9.44
N SER A 27 13.95 -12.28 10.06
CA SER A 27 13.45 -12.28 11.43
C SER A 27 12.19 -11.46 11.56
N LEU A 28 11.15 -12.11 12.07
CA LEU A 28 9.88 -11.46 12.37
C LEU A 28 9.84 -11.09 13.83
N LEU A 29 9.27 -9.94 14.11
CA LEU A 29 9.01 -9.41 15.43
C LEU A 29 7.56 -9.06 15.56
N TRP A 30 6.99 -9.28 16.73
CA TRP A 30 5.61 -8.86 16.97
C TRP A 30 5.39 -8.56 18.43
N ILE A 31 4.39 -7.73 18.69
CA ILE A 31 3.92 -7.43 20.04
C ILE A 31 2.67 -8.25 20.27
N TYR A 32 2.66 -9.05 21.33
CA TYR A 32 1.49 -9.77 21.79
C TYR A 32 1.34 -9.57 23.30
N GLU A 33 0.18 -9.07 23.73
CA GLU A 33 -0.10 -8.74 25.14
C GLU A 33 0.98 -7.84 25.79
N GLY A 34 1.46 -6.84 25.05
CA GLY A 34 2.47 -5.89 25.53
C GLY A 34 3.89 -6.47 25.64
N LYS A 35 4.12 -7.70 25.20
CA LYS A 35 5.44 -8.33 25.15
C LYS A 35 5.92 -8.42 23.71
N ASN A 36 7.19 -8.09 23.51
CA ASN A 36 7.85 -8.24 22.22
C ASN A 36 8.36 -9.69 22.05
N PHE A 37 8.06 -10.28 20.90
CA PHE A 37 8.50 -11.59 20.48
C PHE A 37 9.31 -11.46 19.20
N TRP A 38 10.20 -12.42 18.94
CA TRP A 38 10.86 -12.54 17.64
C TRP A 38 11.13 -14.00 17.27
N ALA A 39 11.12 -14.29 15.98
CA ALA A 39 11.36 -15.61 15.42
C ALA A 39 12.28 -15.50 14.19
N PRO A 40 13.37 -16.28 14.12
CA PRO A 40 14.10 -16.46 12.88
C PRO A 40 13.25 -17.33 11.93
N LEU A 41 13.17 -16.92 10.68
CA LEU A 41 12.55 -17.64 9.58
C LEU A 41 13.64 -18.17 8.66
N ASP A 42 13.55 -19.44 8.30
CA ASP A 42 14.28 -20.00 7.17
C ASP A 42 13.43 -19.84 5.89
N LEU A 43 13.87 -19.07 4.91
CA LEU A 43 13.12 -18.81 3.67
C LEU A 43 12.80 -20.07 2.86
N ASN A 44 13.45 -21.20 3.13
CA ASN A 44 13.13 -22.48 2.50
C ASN A 44 11.88 -23.17 3.10
N SER A 45 11.34 -22.66 4.21
CA SER A 45 10.10 -23.19 4.80
C SER A 45 8.89 -22.75 3.97
N ARG A 46 8.15 -23.72 3.40
CA ARG A 46 7.04 -23.43 2.48
C ARG A 46 5.73 -23.03 3.16
N ASN A 47 5.56 -23.27 4.46
CA ASN A 47 4.35 -22.93 5.23
C ASN A 47 4.75 -22.42 6.62
N PHE A 48 4.25 -21.24 7.01
CA PHE A 48 4.44 -20.67 8.34
C PHE A 48 3.09 -20.38 8.98
N ALA A 49 2.50 -21.39 9.59
CA ALA A 49 1.42 -21.17 10.52
C ALA A 49 2.06 -20.85 11.89
N LEU A 50 2.02 -19.59 12.34
CA LEU A 50 2.17 -19.29 13.78
C LEU A 50 0.86 -19.73 14.49
N GLU A 51 0.46 -20.98 14.27
CA GLU A 51 -0.71 -21.56 14.90
C GLU A 51 -0.26 -22.20 16.21
N SER A 52 -0.48 -21.50 17.31
CA SER A 52 -0.74 -22.19 18.56
C SER A 52 -2.21 -22.64 18.54
N PRO A 53 -2.51 -23.94 18.63
CA PRO A 53 -3.88 -24.44 18.73
C PRO A 53 -4.66 -23.92 19.95
N ALA A 54 -4.02 -23.15 20.85
CA ALA A 54 -4.58 -22.74 22.14
C ALA A 54 -4.44 -21.24 22.48
N GLY A 55 -4.04 -20.38 21.54
CA GLY A 55 -3.88 -18.94 21.80
C GLY A 55 -2.68 -18.57 22.70
N THR A 56 -1.93 -19.54 23.22
CA THR A 56 -0.67 -19.30 23.93
C THR A 56 0.48 -19.25 22.93
N ALA A 57 1.26 -18.16 22.92
CA ALA A 57 2.50 -18.10 22.15
C ALA A 57 3.38 -19.33 22.47
N PRO A 58 3.95 -20.03 21.47
CA PRO A 58 4.83 -21.17 21.72
C PRO A 58 5.94 -20.83 22.72
N GLU A 59 6.25 -21.72 23.66
CA GLU A 59 7.31 -21.53 24.66
C GLU A 59 8.68 -21.18 24.03
N THR A 60 8.90 -21.59 22.79
CA THR A 60 10.14 -21.37 22.02
C THR A 60 10.33 -19.95 21.52
N LEU A 61 9.33 -19.07 21.64
CA LEU A 61 9.37 -17.67 21.20
C LEU A 61 9.57 -16.68 22.36
N ILE A 62 9.63 -17.19 23.60
CA ILE A 62 9.86 -16.38 24.79
C ILE A 62 11.30 -15.85 24.77
N LYS A 63 11.43 -14.52 24.90
CA LYS A 63 12.64 -13.73 25.23
C LYS A 63 13.86 -14.62 25.53
N ARG A 64 14.66 -14.95 24.51
CA ARG A 64 15.92 -15.65 24.75
C ARG A 64 16.79 -14.74 25.60
N ASP A 65 17.23 -15.23 26.76
CA ASP A 65 18.09 -14.49 27.68
C ASP A 65 19.29 -13.90 26.93
N ALA A 66 19.72 -12.71 27.33
CA ALA A 66 20.88 -11.99 26.80
C ALA A 66 22.23 -12.72 27.03
N VAL A 67 22.21 -13.96 27.50
CA VAL A 67 23.38 -14.79 27.70
C VAL A 67 23.78 -15.36 26.35
N TYR A 68 24.90 -14.89 25.80
CA TYR A 68 25.51 -15.46 24.59
C TYR A 68 25.73 -16.96 24.76
N ARG A 69 25.04 -17.76 23.94
CA ARG A 69 25.26 -19.20 23.83
C ARG A 69 25.47 -19.54 22.36
N ASN A 70 26.46 -20.38 22.12
CA ASN A 70 26.80 -20.86 20.78
C ASN A 70 25.56 -21.41 20.04
N GLY A 71 25.35 -20.99 18.79
CA GLY A 71 24.23 -21.42 17.95
C GLY A 71 22.88 -20.79 18.31
N GLN A 72 22.86 -19.77 19.17
CA GLN A 72 21.66 -19.00 19.46
C GLN A 72 21.59 -17.71 18.64
N TYR A 73 20.36 -17.35 18.30
CA TYR A 73 20.03 -16.10 17.66
C TYR A 73 19.97 -14.96 18.69
N HIS A 74 20.43 -13.77 18.32
CA HIS A 74 20.51 -12.58 19.18
C HIS A 74 19.87 -11.38 18.50
N ALA A 75 18.99 -10.65 19.20
CA ALA A 75 18.48 -9.37 18.73
C ALA A 75 19.58 -8.31 18.86
N CYS A 76 19.97 -7.69 17.75
CA CYS A 76 21.09 -6.76 17.65
C CYS A 76 20.74 -5.52 16.82
N THR A 77 21.48 -4.43 16.99
CA THR A 77 21.33 -3.21 16.19
C THR A 77 22.55 -2.98 15.33
N VAL A 78 22.36 -2.72 14.03
CA VAL A 78 23.41 -2.22 13.14
C VAL A 78 23.44 -0.69 13.18
N LEU A 79 24.64 -0.13 13.40
CA LEU A 79 24.91 1.30 13.49
C LEU A 79 26.05 1.69 12.53
N THR A 80 25.83 2.67 11.68
CA THR A 80 26.90 3.43 11.02
C THR A 80 27.33 4.57 11.94
N LEU A 81 28.59 4.56 12.37
CA LEU A 81 29.23 5.61 13.16
C LEU A 81 30.58 5.97 12.53
N ASP A 82 30.73 7.25 12.15
CA ASP A 82 31.99 7.78 11.65
C ASP A 82 32.80 8.39 12.80
N GLY A 83 34.08 8.05 12.89
CA GLY A 83 34.99 8.53 13.95
C GLY A 83 35.26 7.51 15.05
N ILE A 84 35.60 7.99 16.25
CA ILE A 84 35.93 7.14 17.40
C ILE A 84 34.64 6.59 18.02
N ILE A 85 34.52 5.27 18.05
CA ILE A 85 33.42 4.58 18.74
C ILE A 85 33.63 4.71 20.25
N SER A 86 32.73 5.41 20.91
CA SER A 86 32.67 5.57 22.36
C SER A 86 31.25 5.35 22.90
N ALA A 87 31.11 5.20 24.22
CA ALA A 87 29.80 5.13 24.86
C ALA A 87 28.91 6.35 24.55
N VAL A 88 29.52 7.54 24.43
CA VAL A 88 28.81 8.79 24.12
C VAL A 88 28.25 8.75 22.71
N THR A 89 29.08 8.44 21.71
CA THR A 89 28.66 8.39 20.29
C THR A 89 27.61 7.32 20.04
N ILE A 90 27.70 6.17 20.72
CA ILE A 90 26.67 5.13 20.66
C ILE A 90 25.36 5.63 21.28
N SER A 91 25.42 6.23 22.47
CA SER A 91 24.22 6.71 23.18
C SER A 91 23.51 7.82 22.39
N GLU A 92 24.26 8.72 21.77
CA GLU A 92 23.72 9.76 20.89
C GLU A 92 23.00 9.15 19.70
N LYS A 93 23.61 8.19 19.00
CA LYS A 93 22.98 7.53 17.85
C LYS A 93 21.73 6.74 18.23
N LEU A 94 21.77 6.05 19.37
CA LEU A 94 20.60 5.32 19.88
C LEU A 94 19.48 6.28 20.31
N LYS A 95 19.79 7.53 20.67
CA LYS A 95 18.76 8.56 20.92
C LYS A 95 17.98 8.89 19.65
N ASP A 96 18.65 8.95 18.50
CA ASP A 96 17.98 9.12 17.21
C ASP A 96 17.01 7.96 16.95
N TYR A 97 17.39 6.73 17.29
CA TYR A 97 16.55 5.55 17.06
C TYR A 97 15.35 5.54 18.01
N LYS A 98 15.53 5.93 19.28
CA LYS A 98 14.43 6.09 20.25
C LYS A 98 13.43 7.17 19.83
N ALA A 99 13.88 8.19 19.11
CA ALA A 99 13.00 9.25 18.61
C ALA A 99 12.11 8.79 17.45
N ILE A 100 12.41 7.64 16.84
CA ILE A 100 11.59 7.05 15.78
C ILE A 100 10.46 6.25 16.43
N GLU A 101 9.33 6.92 16.62
CA GLU A 101 8.15 6.31 17.21
C GLU A 101 7.53 5.24 16.28
N GLY A 102 7.02 4.16 16.89
CA GLY A 102 6.36 3.06 16.17
C GLY A 102 7.28 2.21 15.28
N ASP A 103 8.60 2.26 15.51
CA ASP A 103 9.55 1.32 14.92
C ASP A 103 9.46 -0.07 15.58
N VAL A 104 10.04 -1.07 14.91
CA VAL A 104 10.18 -2.44 15.40
C VAL A 104 11.34 -2.56 16.39
N TRP A 105 12.22 -1.57 16.42
CA TRP A 105 13.35 -1.46 17.32
C TRP A 105 12.93 -1.04 18.74
N SER A 106 13.52 -1.69 19.74
CA SER A 106 13.44 -1.28 21.15
C SER A 106 14.81 -1.41 21.80
N GLU A 107 15.17 -0.45 22.65
CA GLU A 107 16.46 -0.49 23.36
C GLU A 107 16.59 -1.72 24.27
N GLU A 108 15.50 -2.15 24.90
CA GLU A 108 15.51 -3.30 25.80
C GLU A 108 15.93 -4.58 25.07
N GLN A 109 15.52 -4.76 23.82
CA GLN A 109 15.80 -5.96 23.05
C GLN A 109 17.02 -5.84 22.15
N PHE A 110 17.10 -4.76 21.39
CA PHE A 110 18.12 -4.57 20.36
C PHE A 110 19.29 -3.70 20.82
N GLY A 111 19.15 -2.99 21.93
CA GLY A 111 20.21 -2.16 22.51
C GLY A 111 21.28 -2.95 23.26
N GLN A 112 21.09 -4.25 23.48
CA GLN A 112 22.04 -5.09 24.22
C GLN A 112 23.16 -5.70 23.35
N CYS A 113 23.01 -5.67 22.03
CA CYS A 113 23.97 -6.17 21.06
C CYS A 113 24.06 -5.17 19.90
N LEU A 114 25.24 -4.63 19.64
CA LEU A 114 25.46 -3.56 18.66
C LEU A 114 26.54 -3.99 17.66
N PHE A 115 26.20 -3.99 16.37
CA PHE A 115 27.15 -4.09 15.27
C PHE A 115 27.43 -2.68 14.74
N VAL A 116 28.66 -2.22 14.92
CA VAL A 116 29.08 -0.88 14.52
C VAL A 116 29.98 -0.97 13.31
N ARG A 117 29.69 -0.14 12.31
CA ARG A 117 30.49 0.04 11.11
C ARG A 117 30.81 1.51 10.89
N SER A 118 31.85 1.77 10.12
CA SER A 118 32.12 3.10 9.55
C SER A 118 31.48 3.22 8.16
N SER A 119 31.17 4.43 7.72
CA SER A 119 30.84 4.70 6.31
C SER A 119 32.08 4.52 5.42
N SER A 120 33.28 4.67 5.97
CA SER A 120 34.53 4.34 5.30
C SER A 120 34.79 2.83 5.29
N ASN A 121 35.49 2.33 4.28
CA ASN A 121 35.93 0.92 4.20
C ASN A 121 36.96 0.53 5.28
N THR A 122 37.33 1.47 6.16
CA THR A 122 38.27 1.26 7.26
C THR A 122 37.50 1.03 8.56
N SER A 123 37.97 0.09 9.39
CA SER A 123 37.39 -0.12 10.71
C SER A 123 37.55 1.15 11.56
N PRO A 124 36.46 1.65 12.16
CA PRO A 124 36.51 2.84 13.00
C PRO A 124 37.34 2.56 14.27
N PRO A 125 38.15 3.53 14.74
CA PRO A 125 38.87 3.41 16.01
C PRO A 125 37.89 3.27 17.18
N VAL A 126 38.23 2.48 18.19
CA VAL A 126 37.37 2.21 19.36
C VAL A 126 38.03 2.71 20.64
N ASP A 127 37.31 3.54 21.40
CA ASP A 127 37.69 3.92 22.76
C ASP A 127 37.18 2.88 23.76
N LEU A 128 38.01 1.88 24.01
CA LEU A 128 37.72 0.79 24.94
C LEU A 128 37.44 1.29 26.36
N SER A 129 38.06 2.40 26.78
CA SER A 129 37.94 2.93 28.14
C SER A 129 36.55 3.51 28.41
N SER A 130 35.93 4.10 27.39
CA SER A 130 34.54 4.58 27.48
C SER A 130 33.52 3.45 27.54
N LEU A 131 33.85 2.27 26.98
CA LEU A 131 32.93 1.15 26.80
C LEU A 131 32.93 0.15 27.96
N THR A 132 33.89 0.22 28.89
CA THR A 132 34.00 -0.73 30.01
C THR A 132 32.75 -0.79 30.90
N ASN A 133 32.00 0.31 30.96
CA ASN A 133 30.75 0.42 31.73
C ASN A 133 29.49 0.37 30.84
N HIS A 134 29.64 0.16 29.54
CA HIS A 134 28.51 0.06 28.63
C HIS A 134 27.82 -1.29 28.79
N THR A 135 26.49 -1.31 28.84
CA THR A 135 25.71 -2.53 29.11
C THR A 135 25.56 -3.45 27.90
N ALA A 136 25.83 -2.92 26.71
CA ALA A 136 25.70 -3.61 25.43
C ALA A 136 27.00 -4.28 24.98
N ALA A 137 26.89 -5.45 24.36
CA ALA A 137 27.98 -6.04 23.59
C ALA A 137 28.17 -5.26 22.28
N VAL A 138 29.40 -4.84 21.97
CA VAL A 138 29.72 -4.04 20.78
C VAL A 138 30.67 -4.83 19.88
N PHE A 139 30.27 -5.03 18.63
CA PHE A 139 31.02 -5.72 17.58
C PHE A 139 31.35 -4.72 16.47
N VAL A 140 32.62 -4.60 16.12
CA VAL A 140 33.03 -3.75 14.99
C VAL A 140 33.13 -4.62 13.74
N ILE A 141 32.43 -4.20 12.69
CA ILE A 141 32.39 -4.91 11.41
C ILE A 141 32.92 -4.03 10.27
N ALA A 142 33.28 -4.66 9.15
CA ALA A 142 33.76 -3.94 7.97
C ALA A 142 32.64 -3.07 7.34
N GLY A 143 33.00 -1.88 6.87
CA GLY A 143 32.08 -0.91 6.27
C GLY A 143 31.37 -1.40 5.00
N SER A 144 32.01 -2.29 4.23
CA SER A 144 31.52 -2.79 2.93
C SER A 144 30.43 -3.87 3.01
N SER A 145 29.77 -4.05 4.16
CA SER A 145 28.91 -5.20 4.46
C SER A 145 27.50 -5.14 3.84
N GLY A 146 27.13 -4.06 3.14
CA GLY A 146 25.79 -3.90 2.55
C GLY A 146 24.64 -3.84 3.56
N LEU A 147 24.95 -3.90 4.86
CA LEU A 147 23.97 -3.89 5.94
C LEU A 147 23.30 -2.52 6.06
N LEU A 148 21.99 -2.52 6.29
CA LEU A 148 21.26 -1.30 6.61
C LEU A 148 21.31 -1.05 8.12
N ASN A 149 21.28 0.23 8.48
CA ASN A 149 21.11 0.64 9.87
C ASN A 149 19.77 0.16 10.43
N GLY A 150 19.78 -0.29 11.68
CA GLY A 150 18.57 -0.69 12.38
C GLY A 150 18.62 -2.09 13.01
N PRO A 151 17.47 -2.59 13.47
CA PRO A 151 17.37 -3.88 14.15
C PRO A 151 17.66 -5.03 13.19
N CYS A 152 18.35 -6.03 13.70
CA CYS A 152 18.64 -7.29 13.04
C CYS A 152 18.66 -8.42 14.06
N VAL A 153 18.58 -9.66 13.57
CA VAL A 153 18.87 -10.84 14.38
C VAL A 153 20.15 -11.45 13.87
N ALA A 154 21.11 -11.60 14.78
CA ALA A 154 22.39 -12.22 14.52
C ALA A 154 22.34 -13.70 14.89
N SER A 155 22.74 -14.57 13.96
CA SER A 155 23.16 -15.94 14.27
C SER A 155 24.67 -15.97 14.31
N ILE A 156 25.24 -16.33 15.46
CA ILE A 156 26.68 -16.29 15.69
C ILE A 156 27.20 -17.72 15.83
N GLY A 157 28.11 -18.09 14.94
CA GLY A 157 28.74 -19.39 14.92
C GLY A 157 29.67 -19.66 16.12
N PRO A 158 30.10 -20.92 16.31
CA PRO A 158 30.94 -21.35 17.45
C PRO A 158 32.25 -20.60 17.62
N SER A 159 32.81 -20.12 16.51
CA SER A 159 34.10 -19.44 16.42
C SER A 159 34.00 -17.92 16.52
N LEU A 160 32.78 -17.35 16.63
CA LEU A 160 32.53 -15.91 16.53
C LEU A 160 33.03 -15.26 15.21
N SER A 161 33.52 -16.06 14.25
CA SER A 161 34.02 -15.61 12.96
C SER A 161 32.91 -15.47 11.92
N ASP A 162 31.84 -16.24 12.12
CA ASP A 162 30.74 -16.38 11.18
C ASP A 162 29.50 -15.76 11.83
N VAL A 163 29.20 -14.54 11.41
CA VAL A 163 28.02 -13.80 11.87
C VAL A 163 27.09 -13.64 10.68
N ASN A 164 25.93 -14.28 10.78
CA ASN A 164 24.84 -14.10 9.82
C ASN A 164 23.85 -13.10 10.40
N LEU A 165 23.60 -12.03 9.67
CA LEU A 165 22.64 -11.00 10.08
C LEU A 165 21.40 -11.08 9.21
N ALA A 166 20.24 -11.14 9.86
CA ALA A 166 18.93 -11.09 9.23
C ALA A 166 18.23 -9.78 9.63
N PRO A 167 17.75 -8.95 8.68
CA PRO A 167 16.95 -7.78 9.02
C PRO A 167 15.71 -8.15 9.83
N ALA A 168 15.35 -7.25 10.74
CA ALA A 168 14.18 -7.37 11.59
C ALA A 168 12.95 -6.71 10.93
N TYR A 169 11.84 -7.45 10.87
CA TYR A 169 10.55 -6.96 10.40
C TYR A 169 9.50 -7.05 11.50
N GLY A 170 8.70 -6.01 11.66
CA GLY A 170 7.55 -5.98 12.54
C GLY A 170 6.36 -6.64 11.87
N LEU A 171 5.61 -7.40 12.64
CA LEU A 171 4.29 -7.90 12.31
C LEU A 171 3.29 -7.04 13.06
N HIS A 172 2.36 -6.48 12.30
CA HIS A 172 1.22 -5.77 12.83
C HIS A 172 -0.03 -6.55 12.49
N GLU A 173 -0.94 -6.65 13.46
CA GLU A 173 -2.22 -7.31 13.21
C GLU A 173 -2.99 -6.54 12.14
N ASP A 174 -3.44 -7.25 11.11
CA ASP A 174 -4.44 -6.73 10.18
C ASP A 174 -5.82 -6.87 10.82
N VAL A 175 -6.07 -6.03 11.84
CA VAL A 175 -7.34 -5.97 12.59
C VAL A 175 -8.56 -5.83 11.66
N TRP A 176 -8.31 -5.36 10.45
CA TRP A 176 -9.29 -4.96 9.47
C TRP A 176 -9.41 -5.90 8.28
N ASP A 177 -8.65 -7.00 8.27
CA ASP A 177 -8.64 -7.99 7.20
C ASP A 177 -8.46 -7.35 5.81
N SER A 178 -7.64 -6.30 5.73
CA SER A 178 -7.41 -5.51 4.51
C SER A 178 -6.35 -6.14 3.59
N PHE A 179 -5.49 -7.02 4.12
CA PHE A 179 -4.42 -7.71 3.42
C PHE A 179 -4.79 -9.14 3.08
N MET A 180 -4.40 -9.59 1.90
CA MET A 180 -4.38 -11.01 1.57
C MET A 180 -3.12 -11.68 2.11
N SER A 181 -2.02 -10.94 2.10
CA SER A 181 -0.70 -11.41 2.52
C SER A 181 0.28 -10.26 2.69
N GLY A 182 1.20 -10.41 3.64
CA GLY A 182 2.39 -9.58 3.72
C GLY A 182 3.44 -10.04 2.71
N SER A 183 4.40 -9.18 2.40
CA SER A 183 5.53 -9.55 1.56
C SER A 183 6.83 -8.96 2.10
N ILE A 184 7.92 -9.70 1.97
CA ILE A 184 9.28 -9.25 2.30
C ILE A 184 10.18 -9.34 1.07
N PRO A 185 11.14 -8.43 0.88
CA PRO A 185 12.12 -8.55 -0.18
C PRO A 185 13.01 -9.79 0.03
N THR A 186 13.49 -10.39 -1.06
CA THR A 186 14.46 -11.49 -1.03
C THR A 186 15.60 -11.25 -2.00
N ASP A 187 16.78 -11.80 -1.68
CA ASP A 187 17.98 -11.64 -2.52
C ASP A 187 18.06 -12.69 -3.63
N ALA A 188 17.08 -13.58 -3.75
CA ALA A 188 17.03 -14.62 -4.78
C ALA A 188 17.09 -14.04 -6.19
N SER A 189 16.50 -12.86 -6.38
CA SER A 189 16.65 -12.03 -7.57
C SER A 189 16.33 -10.58 -7.22
N ALA A 190 16.94 -9.62 -7.91
CA ALA A 190 16.67 -8.20 -7.64
C ALA A 190 15.16 -7.92 -7.77
N GLY A 191 14.49 -7.47 -6.72
CA GLY A 191 13.05 -7.21 -6.69
C GLY A 191 12.17 -8.44 -6.42
N SER A 192 12.70 -9.65 -6.24
CA SER A 192 11.84 -10.73 -5.74
C SER A 192 11.34 -10.41 -4.34
N HIS A 193 10.06 -10.69 -4.14
CA HIS A 193 9.45 -10.68 -2.83
C HIS A 193 8.97 -12.08 -2.49
N LEU A 194 9.15 -12.48 -1.24
CA LEU A 194 8.46 -13.64 -0.68
C LEU A 194 7.14 -13.18 -0.11
N THR A 195 6.05 -13.69 -0.67
CA THR A 195 4.72 -13.58 -0.07
C THR A 195 4.68 -14.43 1.18
N MET A 196 4.29 -13.83 2.29
CA MET A 196 4.21 -14.49 3.58
C MET A 196 2.76 -14.54 4.05
N GLN A 197 2.27 -15.75 4.29
CA GLN A 197 1.00 -15.99 4.98
C GLN A 197 1.30 -16.20 6.45
N VAL A 198 1.58 -15.10 7.15
CA VAL A 198 1.72 -15.12 8.61
C VAL A 198 0.40 -14.64 9.18
N SER A 199 -0.15 -15.35 10.15
CA SER A 199 -1.35 -14.95 10.89
C SER A 199 -1.06 -14.90 12.39
N PHE A 200 -1.78 -14.04 13.11
CA PHE A 200 -1.67 -14.01 14.56
C PHE A 200 -2.41 -15.20 15.17
N PRO A 201 -1.79 -15.94 16.11
CA PRO A 201 -2.46 -17.03 16.81
C PRO A 201 -3.75 -16.53 17.47
N GLY A 202 -4.85 -17.24 17.25
CA GLY A 202 -6.16 -16.93 17.84
C GLY A 202 -7.06 -16.01 17.01
N THR A 203 -6.50 -15.10 16.21
CA THR A 203 -7.30 -14.15 15.40
C THR A 203 -7.48 -14.61 13.96
N ARG A 204 -6.55 -15.43 13.43
CA ARG A 204 -6.49 -15.85 12.01
C ARG A 204 -6.42 -14.66 11.04
N THR A 205 -6.16 -13.46 11.53
CA THR A 205 -5.96 -12.27 10.70
C THR A 205 -4.54 -12.30 10.11
N PRO A 206 -4.37 -11.98 8.81
CA PRO A 206 -3.06 -11.84 8.21
C PRO A 206 -2.21 -10.82 8.98
N ALA A 207 -0.89 -11.01 9.00
CA ALA A 207 0.04 -10.06 9.58
C ALA A 207 0.54 -9.10 8.49
N ILE A 208 0.54 -7.82 8.81
CA ILE A 208 1.16 -6.77 8.00
C ILE A 208 2.65 -6.73 8.35
N ILE A 209 3.50 -7.01 7.36
CA ILE A 209 4.94 -7.03 7.56
C ILE A 209 5.49 -5.65 7.26
N ILE A 210 6.12 -5.02 8.26
CA ILE A 210 6.66 -3.66 8.17
C ILE A 210 8.16 -3.72 8.50
N PRO A 211 9.05 -3.31 7.59
CA PRO A 211 10.48 -3.21 7.91
C PRO A 211 10.73 -2.07 8.91
N SER A 212 11.89 -2.11 9.57
CA SER A 212 12.33 -0.98 10.40
C SER A 212 12.41 0.32 9.58
N ARG A 213 11.95 1.41 10.19
CA ARG A 213 11.99 2.78 9.69
C ARG A 213 13.35 3.43 9.93
N ILE A 214 14.19 2.87 10.81
CA ILE A 214 15.54 3.38 11.08
C ILE A 214 16.38 3.47 9.79
N ALA A 215 16.28 2.47 8.91
CA ALA A 215 17.00 2.47 7.64
C ALA A 215 16.54 3.60 6.69
N SER A 216 15.26 3.98 6.72
CA SER A 216 14.70 5.03 5.87
C SER A 216 14.76 6.43 6.48
N ALA A 217 14.94 6.54 7.80
CA ALA A 217 15.15 7.79 8.53
C ALA A 217 16.64 8.22 8.55
N ALA A 218 17.57 7.33 8.22
CA ALA A 218 18.98 7.65 8.11
C ALA A 218 19.25 8.61 6.92
N SER A 219 20.27 9.46 7.07
CA SER A 219 20.70 10.49 6.11
C SER A 219 20.80 9.96 4.65
N PRO A 220 20.61 10.81 3.61
CA PRO A 220 20.74 10.41 2.21
C PRO A 220 22.08 9.73 1.84
N ALA A 221 23.14 9.92 2.64
CA ALA A 221 24.40 9.19 2.49
C ALA A 221 24.29 7.67 2.81
N ASP A 222 23.40 7.29 3.74
CA ASP A 222 23.09 5.89 4.06
C ASP A 222 22.05 5.29 3.09
N ALA A 223 21.26 6.14 2.40
CA ALA A 223 20.28 5.73 1.40
C ALA A 223 20.89 5.29 0.05
N GLY A 224 22.19 5.57 -0.17
CA GLY A 224 22.90 5.22 -1.41
C GLY A 224 22.95 3.72 -1.73
N LEU A 225 22.77 2.86 -0.72
CA LEU A 225 22.70 1.40 -0.92
C LEU A 225 21.36 0.90 -1.48
N LEU A 226 20.29 1.71 -1.41
CA LEU A 226 19.02 1.44 -2.12
C LEU A 226 19.06 1.88 -3.59
N GLN A 227 20.04 2.70 -4.00
CA GLN A 227 20.11 3.24 -5.36
C GLN A 227 20.79 2.30 -6.38
N ASN A 228 21.59 1.32 -5.93
CA ASN A 228 22.47 0.57 -6.82
C ASN A 228 21.99 -0.84 -7.20
N SER A 229 20.78 -1.21 -6.82
CA SER A 229 20.11 -2.40 -7.35
C SER A 229 18.92 -1.95 -8.17
N THR A 230 19.04 -2.06 -9.49
CA THR A 230 17.91 -2.00 -10.42
C THR A 230 17.01 -3.21 -10.13
N LEU A 231 16.09 -3.06 -9.18
CA LEU A 231 15.24 -4.10 -8.57
C LEU A 231 14.00 -4.35 -9.42
N ARG A 232 13.76 -5.61 -9.85
CA ARG A 232 12.65 -6.02 -10.74
C ARG A 232 11.99 -7.34 -10.29
N PRO A 233 10.80 -7.34 -9.67
CA PRO A 233 10.05 -8.58 -9.45
C PRO A 233 9.59 -9.16 -10.80
N LYS A 234 10.01 -10.38 -11.15
CA LYS A 234 9.86 -10.91 -12.52
C LYS A 234 8.50 -11.49 -12.89
N ASN A 235 7.59 -11.77 -11.94
CA ASN A 235 6.37 -12.48 -12.35
C ASN A 235 5.15 -11.61 -12.60
N TYR A 236 4.87 -10.51 -11.89
CA TYR A 236 3.72 -9.63 -12.21
C TYR A 236 3.88 -8.21 -11.60
N THR A 237 5.03 -7.56 -11.79
CA THR A 237 5.17 -6.17 -11.35
C THR A 237 4.58 -5.26 -12.39
N THR A 238 3.55 -4.51 -12.03
CA THR A 238 3.00 -3.49 -12.91
C THR A 238 4.04 -2.39 -13.09
N GLN A 239 4.04 -1.71 -14.24
CA GLN A 239 4.96 -0.58 -14.48
C GLN A 239 4.85 0.48 -13.38
N ILE A 240 3.67 0.63 -12.78
CA ILE A 240 3.40 1.58 -11.71
C ILE A 240 4.00 1.15 -10.37
N VAL A 241 3.97 -0.16 -10.06
CA VAL A 241 4.67 -0.69 -8.89
C VAL A 241 6.18 -0.54 -9.10
N GLU A 242 6.71 -0.86 -10.28
CA GLU A 242 8.13 -0.65 -10.61
C GLU A 242 8.53 0.83 -10.43
N LYS A 243 7.72 1.74 -10.97
CA LYS A 243 7.94 3.18 -10.83
C LYS A 243 7.95 3.60 -9.37
N SER A 244 7.02 3.09 -8.57
CA SER A 244 6.97 3.39 -7.14
C SER A 244 8.20 2.87 -6.39
N LEU A 245 8.64 1.64 -6.69
CA LEU A 245 9.85 1.05 -6.11
C LEU A 245 11.11 1.84 -6.50
N ALA A 246 11.21 2.32 -7.74
CA ALA A 246 12.28 3.22 -8.17
C ALA A 246 12.31 4.55 -7.39
N GLY A 247 11.17 4.96 -6.83
CA GLY A 247 11.03 6.10 -5.91
C GLY A 247 11.36 5.79 -4.47
N SER A 248 12.07 4.68 -4.20
CA SER A 248 12.36 4.18 -2.86
C SER A 248 11.11 3.78 -2.05
N ALA A 249 9.97 3.54 -2.72
CA ALA A 249 8.83 2.92 -2.05
C ALA A 249 9.15 1.46 -1.71
N GLN A 250 8.46 0.93 -0.69
CA GLN A 250 8.58 -0.46 -0.28
C GLN A 250 7.23 -1.16 -0.44
N LEU A 251 7.26 -2.33 -1.10
CA LEU A 251 6.08 -3.17 -1.22
C LEU A 251 5.92 -4.01 0.06
N VAL A 252 4.88 -3.67 0.82
CA VAL A 252 4.58 -4.25 2.15
C VAL A 252 3.55 -5.38 2.11
N GLY A 253 2.87 -5.60 0.97
CA GLY A 253 1.94 -6.71 0.79
C GLY A 253 0.87 -6.46 -0.26
N LYS A 254 0.03 -7.47 -0.49
CA LYS A 254 -1.13 -7.38 -1.38
C LYS A 254 -2.40 -7.12 -0.56
N THR A 255 -3.15 -6.09 -0.92
CA THR A 255 -4.46 -5.81 -0.34
C THR A 255 -5.52 -6.72 -0.94
N ARG A 256 -6.59 -6.98 -0.19
CA ARG A 256 -7.76 -7.68 -0.72
C ARG A 256 -8.43 -6.85 -1.82
N THR A 257 -8.96 -7.56 -2.80
CA THR A 257 -9.80 -7.04 -3.88
C THR A 257 -11.04 -7.92 -3.97
N THR A 258 -12.17 -7.37 -4.45
CA THR A 258 -13.30 -8.23 -4.86
C THR A 258 -12.94 -9.05 -6.09
N HIS A 259 -13.63 -10.19 -6.29
CA HIS A 259 -13.27 -11.16 -7.33
C HIS A 259 -13.25 -10.57 -8.76
N SER A 260 -14.06 -9.55 -9.07
CA SER A 260 -14.12 -8.92 -10.41
C SER A 260 -13.71 -7.44 -10.44
N LEU A 261 -12.84 -7.00 -9.53
CA LEU A 261 -12.38 -5.61 -9.43
C LEU A 261 -13.49 -4.53 -9.21
N TRP A 262 -14.76 -4.90 -9.09
CA TRP A 262 -15.85 -3.90 -9.03
C TRP A 262 -17.07 -4.28 -8.21
N GLU A 263 -17.13 -5.49 -7.66
CA GLU A 263 -18.22 -5.84 -6.76
C GLU A 263 -18.17 -4.99 -5.48
N ARG A 264 -19.35 -4.64 -4.96
CA ARG A 264 -19.43 -4.30 -3.54
C ARG A 264 -19.22 -5.62 -2.80
N PRO A 265 -18.21 -5.76 -1.93
CA PRO A 265 -18.06 -6.99 -1.16
C PRO A 265 -19.36 -7.28 -0.44
N THR A 266 -19.81 -8.54 -0.49
CA THR A 266 -20.89 -9.01 0.36
C THR A 266 -20.49 -8.67 1.81
N MET A 267 -21.45 -8.15 2.58
CA MET A 267 -21.23 -7.40 3.83
C MET A 267 -20.60 -8.17 5.00
N ALA A 268 -20.01 -9.33 4.77
CA ALA A 268 -19.25 -10.04 5.79
C ALA A 268 -17.90 -9.36 6.13
N GLN A 269 -17.41 -8.41 5.33
CA GLN A 269 -16.06 -7.83 5.47
C GLN A 269 -16.01 -6.29 5.40
N ARG A 270 -16.97 -5.59 6.03
CA ARG A 270 -16.87 -4.13 6.23
C ARG A 270 -16.70 -3.79 7.71
N PRO A 271 -15.49 -3.86 8.28
CA PRO A 271 -15.20 -3.04 9.45
C PRO A 271 -15.21 -1.56 9.03
N THR A 272 -15.87 -0.70 9.81
CA THR A 272 -15.77 0.77 9.70
C THR A 272 -14.54 1.22 10.47
N ILE A 273 -13.65 2.01 9.86
CA ILE A 273 -12.28 2.22 10.38
C ILE A 273 -11.89 3.69 10.42
N TRP A 274 -10.98 3.99 11.34
CA TRP A 274 -10.31 5.27 11.59
C TRP A 274 -8.81 4.99 11.83
N THR A 275 -7.90 5.80 11.25
CA THR A 275 -6.40 5.87 11.32
C THR A 275 -5.64 5.56 10.01
N HIS A 276 -4.29 5.58 9.80
CA HIS A 276 -3.68 6.01 8.48
C HIS A 276 -2.27 5.48 7.96
N GLY A 277 -2.04 5.48 6.62
CA GLY A 277 -0.84 5.02 5.84
C GLY A 277 -0.81 5.41 4.32
N ILE A 278 0.08 4.83 3.46
CA ILE A 278 0.20 5.13 1.99
C ILE A 278 0.30 3.83 1.19
N ARG A 279 -0.48 3.62 0.11
CA ARG A 279 -0.35 2.44 -0.78
C ARG A 279 -0.77 2.69 -2.24
N VAL A 280 -0.18 1.87 -3.11
CA VAL A 280 -0.48 1.75 -4.54
C VAL A 280 -1.38 0.53 -4.74
N GLY A 281 -2.57 0.71 -5.32
CA GLY A 281 -3.53 -0.36 -5.55
C GLY A 281 -4.26 -0.18 -6.87
N THR A 282 -4.68 -1.28 -7.48
CA THR A 282 -5.47 -1.28 -8.71
C THR A 282 -6.93 -1.59 -8.41
N ALA A 283 -7.80 -0.67 -8.86
CA ALA A 283 -9.23 -0.79 -9.14
C ALA A 283 -10.24 -1.30 -8.09
N THR A 284 -9.89 -1.75 -6.87
CA THR A 284 -10.92 -2.05 -5.83
C THR A 284 -10.88 -1.20 -4.57
N ARG A 285 -12.05 -0.63 -4.29
CA ARG A 285 -12.30 0.60 -3.52
C ARG A 285 -12.23 0.45 -2.00
N ALA A 286 -12.71 -0.67 -1.46
CA ALA A 286 -13.01 -0.74 -0.02
C ALA A 286 -11.82 -1.15 0.86
N LEU A 287 -11.02 -2.13 0.42
CA LEU A 287 -10.00 -2.75 1.29
C LEU A 287 -8.62 -2.12 1.13
N GLY A 288 -8.35 -1.47 0.00
CA GLY A 288 -7.19 -0.57 -0.16
C GLY A 288 -7.28 0.65 0.77
N ALA A 289 -8.48 1.22 0.91
CA ALA A 289 -8.75 2.31 1.85
C ALA A 289 -8.55 1.84 3.30
N ALA A 290 -9.16 0.71 3.68
CA ALA A 290 -8.98 0.10 5.00
C ALA A 290 -7.51 -0.25 5.30
N ALA A 291 -6.74 -0.72 4.32
CA ALA A 291 -5.31 -1.01 4.43
C ALA A 291 -4.43 0.23 4.61
N VAL A 292 -4.78 1.31 3.92
CA VAL A 292 -4.21 2.63 4.16
C VAL A 292 -4.56 3.04 5.59
N GLU A 293 -5.77 2.81 6.04
CA GLU A 293 -6.19 3.22 7.38
C GLU A 293 -5.61 2.37 8.54
N ALA A 294 -5.30 1.10 8.28
CA ALA A 294 -4.78 0.17 9.28
C ALA A 294 -3.34 0.45 9.74
N ALA A 295 -2.57 1.26 9.00
CA ALA A 295 -1.14 1.38 9.22
C ALA A 295 -0.79 2.21 10.48
N PRO A 296 0.32 1.89 11.19
CA PRO A 296 0.62 2.47 12.49
C PRO A 296 0.70 4.02 12.50
N PRO A 297 0.13 4.68 13.53
CA PRO A 297 -0.11 6.11 13.57
C PRO A 297 1.12 6.90 14.03
N GLN A 298 1.85 7.54 13.10
CA GLN A 298 2.70 8.72 13.38
C GLN A 298 3.17 9.35 12.07
N GLN A 299 2.25 10.04 11.40
CA GLN A 299 2.53 11.26 10.65
C GLN A 299 1.45 12.26 11.06
N LEU A 300 1.86 13.50 11.36
CA LEU A 300 1.07 14.50 12.11
C LEU A 300 -0.35 14.79 11.55
N MET A 301 -1.31 14.77 12.50
CA MET A 301 -2.57 15.50 12.74
C MET A 301 -3.70 15.68 11.68
N ASN A 302 -4.89 15.32 12.19
CA ASN A 302 -6.29 15.72 11.94
C ASN A 302 -6.97 15.46 10.58
N GLY A 303 -7.96 14.57 10.62
CA GLY A 303 -8.93 14.28 9.57
C GLY A 303 -9.27 12.79 9.61
N SER A 304 -10.55 12.46 9.74
CA SER A 304 -11.03 11.15 10.14
C SER A 304 -12.06 10.75 9.09
N THR A 305 -11.92 9.65 8.34
CA THR A 305 -13.00 9.08 7.47
C THR A 305 -12.60 7.74 6.84
N SER A 306 -13.57 6.83 6.72
CA SER A 306 -13.48 5.48 6.15
C SER A 306 -13.84 5.39 4.64
N LEU A 307 -13.65 6.48 3.89
CA LEU A 307 -14.14 6.63 2.51
C LEU A 307 -13.08 7.36 1.66
N LEU A 308 -11.88 6.78 1.57
CA LEU A 308 -10.94 7.16 0.53
C LEU A 308 -11.30 6.36 -0.73
N ASP A 309 -12.12 6.94 -1.59
CA ASP A 309 -12.14 6.50 -2.99
C ASP A 309 -10.77 6.87 -3.61
N PRO A 310 -10.16 5.98 -4.42
CA PRO A 310 -8.86 6.25 -5.00
C PRO A 310 -8.95 7.48 -5.88
N THR A 311 -7.93 8.33 -5.81
CA THR A 311 -7.75 9.31 -6.88
C THR A 311 -7.56 8.54 -8.18
N LEU A 312 -8.34 8.94 -9.18
CA LEU A 312 -8.25 8.43 -10.52
C LEU A 312 -7.52 9.48 -11.36
N PRO A 313 -6.31 9.19 -11.86
CA PRO A 313 -5.67 9.98 -12.90
C PRO A 313 -6.52 10.02 -14.18
N THR A 314 -6.16 10.87 -15.14
CA THR A 314 -6.75 10.84 -16.48
C THR A 314 -6.62 9.43 -17.08
N HIS A 315 -7.68 8.92 -17.69
CA HIS A 315 -7.64 7.61 -18.35
C HIS A 315 -6.54 7.57 -19.41
N GLY A 316 -5.86 6.43 -19.52
CA GLY A 316 -4.77 6.22 -20.47
C GLY A 316 -3.45 6.93 -20.16
N ILE A 317 -3.38 7.75 -19.11
CA ILE A 317 -2.12 8.46 -18.76
C ILE A 317 -1.04 7.52 -18.22
N PHE A 318 -1.46 6.42 -17.61
CA PHE A 318 -0.59 5.34 -17.15
C PHE A 318 -0.89 4.06 -17.91
N ASN A 319 0.18 3.36 -18.26
CA ASN A 319 0.09 2.07 -18.93
C ASN A 319 -0.45 0.99 -17.97
N LEU A 320 -1.37 0.18 -18.46
CA LEU A 320 -1.98 -0.93 -17.72
C LEU A 320 -1.18 -2.24 -17.79
N THR A 321 0.07 -2.21 -18.28
CA THR A 321 0.92 -3.41 -18.38
C THR A 321 1.11 -4.06 -17.01
N GLY A 322 0.76 -5.35 -16.93
CA GLY A 322 0.80 -6.14 -15.70
C GLY A 322 -0.44 -5.98 -14.80
N ILE A 323 -1.41 -5.14 -15.18
CA ILE A 323 -2.70 -4.98 -14.50
C ILE A 323 -3.73 -5.88 -15.18
N LEU A 324 -4.57 -6.55 -14.38
CA LEU A 324 -5.74 -7.25 -14.90
C LEU A 324 -6.79 -6.21 -15.29
N VAL A 325 -7.01 -6.04 -16.60
CA VAL A 325 -7.94 -5.07 -17.16
C VAL A 325 -9.30 -5.74 -17.38
N ALA A 326 -10.32 -5.27 -16.68
CA ALA A 326 -11.71 -5.66 -16.84
C ALA A 326 -12.39 -4.88 -17.99
N ILE A 327 -12.22 -3.56 -18.05
CA ILE A 327 -12.81 -2.68 -19.08
C ILE A 327 -11.75 -1.72 -19.60
N ALA A 328 -11.34 -1.87 -20.87
CA ALA A 328 -10.22 -1.10 -21.43
C ALA A 328 -10.45 0.42 -21.38
N GLU A 329 -11.68 0.83 -21.64
CA GLU A 329 -12.09 2.22 -21.80
C GLU A 329 -12.27 2.96 -20.47
N GLN A 330 -12.26 2.24 -19.34
CA GLN A 330 -12.56 2.82 -18.02
C GLN A 330 -11.47 2.55 -16.98
N ASP A 331 -10.80 1.39 -17.05
CA ASP A 331 -9.84 1.01 -16.02
C ASP A 331 -8.65 1.96 -15.98
N THR A 332 -8.46 2.56 -14.80
CA THR A 332 -7.37 3.50 -14.54
C THR A 332 -6.73 3.19 -13.19
N PRO A 333 -5.39 3.09 -13.13
CA PRO A 333 -4.70 2.83 -11.88
C PRO A 333 -4.67 4.11 -11.05
N GLY A 334 -5.08 4.00 -9.79
CA GLY A 334 -5.08 5.09 -8.83
C GLY A 334 -4.15 4.83 -7.65
N PHE A 335 -4.10 5.78 -6.74
CA PHE A 335 -3.44 5.59 -5.44
C PHE A 335 -4.22 6.26 -4.33
N LEU A 336 -3.95 5.80 -3.12
CA LEU A 336 -4.57 6.25 -1.89
C LEU A 336 -3.51 6.82 -0.96
N ALA A 337 -3.79 7.98 -0.41
CA ALA A 337 -2.89 8.67 0.51
C ALA A 337 -3.68 9.31 1.64
N ARG A 338 -3.14 9.18 2.86
CA ARG A 338 -3.72 9.78 4.07
C ARG A 338 -3.60 11.29 4.20
N SER A 339 -2.71 11.92 3.43
CA SER A 339 -2.45 13.35 3.54
C SER A 339 -2.22 13.98 2.17
N PRO A 340 -2.60 15.25 2.00
CA PRO A 340 -2.30 16.00 0.78
C PRO A 340 -0.80 16.04 0.46
N SER A 341 0.07 16.14 1.48
CA SER A 341 1.52 16.22 1.26
C SER A 341 2.12 14.93 0.70
N ILE A 342 1.64 13.77 1.16
CA ILE A 342 1.99 12.48 0.59
C ILE A 342 1.42 12.38 -0.81
N PHE A 343 0.14 12.72 -0.95
CA PHE A 343 -0.60 12.63 -2.19
C PHE A 343 0.11 13.39 -3.30
N THR A 344 0.48 14.65 -3.07
CA THR A 344 1.25 15.47 -4.01
C THR A 344 2.61 14.87 -4.31
N ARG A 345 3.33 14.37 -3.31
CA ARG A 345 4.67 13.77 -3.52
C ARG A 345 4.59 12.53 -4.41
N LEU A 346 3.65 11.62 -4.12
CA LEU A 346 3.45 10.41 -4.90
C LEU A 346 2.92 10.70 -6.29
N GLY A 347 1.96 11.63 -6.41
CA GLY A 347 1.43 12.10 -7.69
C GLY A 347 2.51 12.70 -8.59
N LYS A 348 3.36 13.59 -8.06
CA LYS A 348 4.51 14.14 -8.81
C LYS A 348 5.51 13.06 -9.20
N TRP A 349 5.76 12.09 -8.31
CA TRP A 349 6.64 10.96 -8.64
C TRP A 349 6.06 10.08 -9.75
N TRP A 350 4.75 9.81 -9.73
CA TRP A 350 4.06 9.09 -10.79
C TRP A 350 3.98 9.90 -12.09
N ALA A 351 3.92 11.22 -12.02
CA ALA A 351 3.93 12.09 -13.19
C ALA A 351 5.29 12.12 -13.90
N LYS A 352 6.40 11.94 -13.17
CA LYS A 352 7.77 11.99 -13.70
C LYS A 352 7.97 11.09 -14.93
N ASP A 353 8.61 11.56 -15.99
CA ASP A 353 8.83 10.87 -17.26
C ASP A 353 7.52 10.43 -17.97
N ALA A 354 6.37 10.99 -17.59
CA ALA A 354 5.09 10.83 -18.26
C ALA A 354 4.64 12.19 -18.83
N PRO A 355 3.68 12.23 -19.78
CA PRO A 355 3.16 13.49 -20.32
C PRO A 355 2.60 14.46 -19.26
N LEU A 356 2.29 13.95 -18.06
CA LEU A 356 1.82 14.74 -16.93
C LEU A 356 2.91 15.60 -16.27
N GLU A 357 4.19 15.26 -16.40
CA GLU A 357 5.28 15.99 -15.74
C GLU A 357 5.32 17.47 -16.17
N ASP A 358 5.24 17.72 -17.48
CA ASP A 358 5.24 19.07 -18.06
C ASP A 358 3.98 19.87 -17.67
N GLU A 359 2.89 19.16 -17.34
CA GLU A 359 1.61 19.76 -16.97
C GLU A 359 1.49 20.00 -15.46
N ALA A 360 2.36 19.39 -14.64
CA ALA A 360 2.25 19.39 -13.18
C ALA A 360 2.47 20.77 -12.52
N ASP A 361 3.15 21.68 -13.22
CA ASP A 361 3.43 23.04 -12.75
C ASP A 361 2.53 24.10 -13.42
N ARG A 362 1.52 23.68 -14.19
CA ARG A 362 0.52 24.60 -14.75
C ARG A 362 -0.33 25.23 -13.65
N PRO A 363 -0.78 26.48 -13.84
CA PRO A 363 -1.67 27.13 -12.90
C PRO A 363 -3.01 26.39 -12.82
N LEU A 364 -3.63 26.44 -11.64
CA LEU A 364 -5.01 25.98 -11.45
C LEU A 364 -5.98 26.82 -12.31
N PRO A 365 -7.12 26.26 -12.74
CA PRO A 365 -8.20 27.05 -13.33
C PRO A 365 -8.69 28.11 -12.35
N SER A 366 -9.33 29.15 -12.86
CA SER A 366 -9.91 30.24 -12.04
C SER A 366 -11.34 29.97 -11.59
N GLN A 367 -11.95 28.84 -12.01
CA GLN A 367 -13.37 28.57 -11.79
C GLN A 367 -13.59 27.25 -11.04
N LEU A 368 -14.50 27.28 -10.06
CA LEU A 368 -15.08 26.11 -9.42
C LEU A 368 -16.51 25.93 -9.96
N LEU A 369 -16.79 24.78 -10.56
CA LEU A 369 -18.05 24.46 -11.23
C LEU A 369 -18.84 23.44 -10.41
N TYR A 370 -20.02 23.83 -9.94
CA TYR A 370 -20.91 22.97 -9.15
C TYR A 370 -21.92 22.21 -10.01
N TYR A 371 -22.26 21.02 -9.55
CA TYR A 371 -23.40 20.28 -10.10
C TYR A 371 -24.74 20.86 -9.58
N ALA A 372 -25.36 21.76 -10.36
CA ALA A 372 -26.52 22.55 -9.91
C ALA A 372 -27.74 21.71 -9.52
N ASN A 373 -27.96 20.61 -10.23
CA ASN A 373 -29.10 19.71 -10.02
C ASN A 373 -28.68 18.39 -9.36
N GLU A 374 -27.58 18.41 -8.60
CA GLU A 374 -27.27 17.35 -7.64
C GLU A 374 -28.39 17.27 -6.59
N ALA A 375 -28.86 16.06 -6.29
CA ALA A 375 -29.82 15.88 -5.20
C ALA A 375 -29.15 16.22 -3.86
N PRO A 376 -29.80 16.97 -2.95
CA PRO A 376 -29.27 17.21 -1.61
C PRO A 376 -28.97 15.91 -0.88
N LEU A 377 -27.89 15.91 -0.08
CA LEU A 377 -27.57 14.77 0.77
C LEU A 377 -28.71 14.53 1.77
N VAL A 378 -29.00 13.24 2.02
CA VAL A 378 -30.10 12.82 2.90
C VAL A 378 -29.93 13.35 4.33
N GLN A 379 -28.69 13.47 4.80
CA GLN A 379 -28.35 14.03 6.11
C GLN A 379 -28.11 15.54 5.98
N PRO A 380 -28.93 16.40 6.62
CA PRO A 380 -28.78 17.85 6.52
C PRO A 380 -27.41 18.36 6.97
N GLU A 381 -26.81 17.74 7.99
CA GLU A 381 -25.49 18.10 8.49
C GLU A 381 -24.39 17.81 7.45
N ALA A 382 -24.51 16.70 6.72
CA ALA A 382 -23.59 16.36 5.63
C ALA A 382 -23.75 17.32 4.45
N GLU A 383 -24.99 17.70 4.10
CA GLU A 383 -25.25 18.71 3.07
C GLU A 383 -24.66 20.07 3.45
N ALA A 384 -24.85 20.51 4.70
CA ALA A 384 -24.28 21.77 5.20
C ALA A 384 -22.75 21.74 5.16
N LEU A 385 -22.13 20.62 5.53
CA LEU A 385 -20.69 20.41 5.47
C LEU A 385 -20.15 20.45 4.04
N LYS A 386 -20.84 19.78 3.09
CA LYS A 386 -20.53 19.84 1.64
C LYS A 386 -20.50 21.27 1.13
N LEU A 387 -21.58 22.03 1.38
CA LEU A 387 -21.71 23.41 0.92
C LEU A 387 -20.64 24.33 1.54
N ALA A 388 -20.38 24.17 2.85
CA ALA A 388 -19.34 24.92 3.53
C ALA A 388 -17.93 24.60 2.99
N PHE A 389 -17.64 23.33 2.72
CA PHE A 389 -16.37 22.91 2.13
C PHE A 389 -16.16 23.54 0.75
N PHE A 390 -17.17 23.49 -0.12
CA PHE A 390 -17.11 24.11 -1.46
C PHE A 390 -16.89 25.62 -1.41
N ALA A 391 -17.56 26.32 -0.49
CA ALA A 391 -17.34 27.75 -0.29
C ALA A 391 -15.90 28.04 0.20
N ASN A 392 -15.39 27.24 1.14
CA ASN A 392 -14.05 27.38 1.68
C ASN A 392 -12.97 27.10 0.62
N VAL A 393 -13.15 26.10 -0.25
CA VAL A 393 -12.22 25.80 -1.34
C VAL A 393 -12.19 26.95 -2.36
N SER A 394 -13.36 27.45 -2.77
CA SER A 394 -13.46 28.60 -3.67
C SER A 394 -12.74 29.83 -3.09
N ALA A 395 -12.94 30.13 -1.80
CA ALA A 395 -12.27 31.24 -1.14
C ALA A 395 -10.74 31.02 -0.99
N ALA A 396 -10.32 29.84 -0.54
CA ALA A 396 -8.91 29.54 -0.27
C ALA A 396 -8.05 29.51 -1.54
N LEU A 397 -8.63 29.07 -2.66
CA LEU A 397 -7.96 29.00 -3.96
C LEU A 397 -8.26 30.21 -4.86
N ASN A 398 -9.01 31.20 -4.36
CA ASN A 398 -9.44 32.38 -5.11
C ASN A 398 -10.12 32.04 -6.44
N LEU A 399 -11.02 31.05 -6.42
CA LEU A 399 -11.78 30.59 -7.58
C LEU A 399 -13.15 31.26 -7.63
N SER A 400 -13.59 31.68 -8.81
CA SER A 400 -14.98 32.09 -9.02
C SER A 400 -15.90 30.87 -9.03
N ALA A 401 -16.89 30.87 -8.16
CA ALA A 401 -17.93 29.86 -8.11
C ALA A 401 -18.97 30.04 -9.22
N SER A 402 -19.36 28.93 -9.84
CA SER A 402 -20.41 28.84 -10.86
C SER A 402 -21.08 27.48 -10.79
N SER A 403 -22.21 27.27 -11.47
CA SER A 403 -22.92 26.00 -11.45
C SER A 403 -23.40 25.59 -12.84
N ILE A 404 -23.44 24.29 -13.13
CA ILE A 404 -23.96 23.71 -14.37
C ILE A 404 -25.15 22.80 -14.08
N ASN A 405 -26.23 22.97 -14.86
CA ASN A 405 -27.34 22.03 -14.87
C ASN A 405 -27.03 20.92 -15.89
N MET A 406 -26.62 19.75 -15.40
CA MET A 406 -26.20 18.63 -16.26
C MET A 406 -27.35 18.09 -17.10
N THR A 407 -28.58 18.14 -16.58
CA THR A 407 -29.75 17.61 -17.29
C THR A 407 -30.14 18.52 -18.45
N GLU A 408 -30.20 19.82 -18.22
CA GLU A 408 -30.46 20.79 -19.29
C GLU A 408 -29.34 20.77 -20.33
N ASN A 409 -28.08 20.75 -19.89
CA ASN A 409 -26.93 20.70 -20.79
C ASN A 409 -26.92 19.42 -21.65
N TRP A 410 -27.27 18.26 -21.06
CA TRP A 410 -27.40 17.02 -21.82
C TRP A 410 -28.51 17.09 -22.87
N ILE A 411 -29.68 17.65 -22.53
CA ILE A 411 -30.78 17.79 -23.48
C ILE A 411 -30.40 18.74 -24.63
N SER A 412 -29.63 19.79 -24.36
CA SER A 412 -29.26 20.77 -25.38
C SER A 412 -28.04 20.36 -26.22
N GLU A 413 -27.02 19.78 -25.59
CA GLU A 413 -25.67 19.61 -26.16
C GLU A 413 -25.17 18.16 -26.10
N GLY A 414 -25.92 17.25 -25.46
CA GLY A 414 -25.55 15.84 -25.32
C GLY A 414 -25.71 15.04 -26.61
N PRO A 415 -25.08 13.86 -26.71
CA PRO A 415 -25.15 12.99 -27.89
C PRO A 415 -26.54 12.38 -28.14
N ALA A 416 -27.46 12.45 -27.16
CA ALA A 416 -28.83 11.97 -27.28
C ALA A 416 -29.81 12.88 -26.52
N SER A 417 -30.20 13.99 -27.15
CA SER A 417 -31.09 15.02 -26.56
C SER A 417 -32.50 14.54 -26.22
N ASN A 418 -32.94 13.40 -26.78
CA ASN A 418 -34.27 12.81 -26.54
C ASN A 418 -34.28 11.71 -25.47
N GLN A 419 -33.15 11.48 -24.79
CA GLN A 419 -33.00 10.48 -23.73
C GLN A 419 -32.36 11.13 -22.51
N SER A 420 -32.68 10.65 -21.32
CA SER A 420 -31.90 10.99 -20.14
C SER A 420 -30.51 10.33 -20.19
N ILE A 421 -29.54 10.89 -19.44
CA ILE A 421 -28.20 10.30 -19.35
C ILE A 421 -28.26 8.85 -18.85
N SER A 422 -29.12 8.58 -17.85
CA SER A 422 -29.29 7.23 -17.31
C SER A 422 -29.82 6.25 -18.34
N GLU A 423 -30.80 6.64 -19.15
CA GLU A 423 -31.33 5.79 -20.22
C GLU A 423 -30.26 5.51 -21.28
N TYR A 424 -29.51 6.54 -21.68
CA TYR A 424 -28.43 6.42 -22.65
C TYR A 424 -27.34 5.45 -22.17
N MET A 425 -26.97 5.52 -20.89
CA MET A 425 -25.89 4.75 -20.28
C MET A 425 -26.30 3.37 -19.73
N THR A 426 -27.59 3.01 -19.80
CA THR A 426 -28.18 1.82 -19.14
C THR A 426 -27.37 0.53 -19.30
N TYR A 427 -26.90 0.24 -20.51
CA TYR A 427 -26.19 -1.01 -20.83
C TYR A 427 -24.67 -0.83 -21.03
N VAL A 428 -24.17 0.41 -20.99
CA VAL A 428 -22.76 0.70 -21.33
C VAL A 428 -21.83 -0.09 -20.44
N TYR A 429 -22.04 -0.01 -19.12
CA TYR A 429 -21.23 -0.77 -18.17
C TYR A 429 -21.38 -2.28 -18.32
N SER A 430 -22.61 -2.78 -18.33
CA SER A 430 -22.84 -4.23 -18.30
C SER A 430 -22.31 -4.91 -19.55
N ASP A 431 -22.49 -4.30 -20.73
CA ASP A 431 -22.03 -4.87 -21.98
C ASP A 431 -20.49 -4.90 -22.04
N GLN A 432 -19.83 -3.79 -21.67
CA GLN A 432 -18.38 -3.70 -21.61
C GLN A 432 -17.79 -4.64 -20.56
N ASN A 433 -18.33 -4.61 -19.33
CA ASN A 433 -17.86 -5.43 -18.23
C ASN A 433 -18.06 -6.91 -18.53
N SER A 434 -19.27 -7.37 -18.89
CA SER A 434 -19.54 -8.80 -19.15
C SER A 434 -18.62 -9.36 -20.23
N VAL A 435 -18.58 -8.74 -21.41
CA VAL A 435 -17.81 -9.28 -22.53
C VAL A 435 -16.31 -9.14 -22.31
N GLN A 436 -15.81 -7.93 -22.02
CA GLN A 436 -14.36 -7.72 -21.92
C GLN A 436 -13.73 -8.41 -20.71
N PHE A 437 -14.40 -8.40 -19.54
CA PHE A 437 -13.89 -9.13 -18.36
C PHE A 437 -13.75 -10.60 -18.67
N TYR A 438 -14.78 -11.20 -19.28
CA TYR A 438 -14.75 -12.63 -19.59
C TYR A 438 -13.66 -12.93 -20.62
N GLU A 439 -13.57 -12.18 -21.70
CA GLU A 439 -12.54 -12.39 -22.74
C GLU A 439 -11.11 -12.23 -22.20
N LYS A 440 -10.87 -11.27 -21.30
CA LYS A 440 -9.51 -10.94 -20.82
C LYS A 440 -9.08 -11.72 -19.58
N ILE A 441 -10.03 -12.15 -18.75
CA ILE A 441 -9.76 -12.76 -17.44
C ILE A 441 -10.52 -14.07 -17.32
N GLY A 442 -11.83 -14.06 -17.55
CA GLY A 442 -12.69 -15.22 -17.31
C GLY A 442 -12.36 -16.46 -18.15
N LEU A 443 -12.03 -16.27 -19.44
CA LEU A 443 -11.77 -17.35 -20.38
C LEU A 443 -10.52 -18.16 -19.99
N GLU A 444 -9.41 -17.48 -19.71
CA GLU A 444 -8.17 -18.14 -19.29
C GLU A 444 -8.39 -18.90 -17.96
N LEU A 445 -9.13 -18.29 -17.02
CA LEU A 445 -9.47 -18.94 -15.75
C LEU A 445 -10.35 -20.17 -15.95
N ASP A 446 -11.32 -20.11 -16.86
CA ASP A 446 -12.18 -21.25 -17.21
C ASP A 446 -11.38 -22.40 -17.83
N GLU A 447 -10.50 -22.11 -18.78
CA GLU A 447 -9.66 -23.12 -19.44
C GLU A 447 -8.70 -23.78 -18.44
N LEU A 448 -8.03 -22.97 -17.62
CA LEU A 448 -7.10 -23.47 -16.60
C LEU A 448 -7.83 -24.27 -15.53
N TYR A 449 -8.90 -23.73 -14.96
CA TYR A 449 -9.64 -24.41 -13.90
C TYR A 449 -10.33 -25.66 -14.44
N GLY A 450 -10.94 -25.59 -15.63
CA GLY A 450 -11.60 -26.71 -16.29
C GLY A 450 -10.65 -27.87 -16.55
N THR A 451 -9.38 -27.60 -16.91
CA THR A 451 -8.35 -28.63 -17.10
C THR A 451 -8.13 -29.49 -15.85
N TYR A 452 -8.21 -28.88 -14.65
CA TYR A 452 -8.01 -29.58 -13.37
C TYR A 452 -9.31 -30.06 -12.73
N ASN A 453 -10.47 -29.61 -13.21
CA ASN A 453 -11.77 -29.80 -12.57
C ASN A 453 -12.85 -30.31 -13.53
N ASN A 454 -12.49 -31.21 -14.46
CA ASN A 454 -13.41 -31.88 -15.38
C ASN A 454 -14.30 -30.92 -16.20
N GLY A 455 -13.72 -29.82 -16.67
CA GLY A 455 -14.42 -28.79 -17.46
C GLY A 455 -15.36 -27.89 -16.63
N SER A 456 -15.26 -27.91 -15.30
CA SER A 456 -16.04 -27.00 -14.45
C SER A 456 -15.65 -25.54 -14.67
N HIS A 457 -16.63 -24.63 -14.53
CA HIS A 457 -16.38 -23.18 -14.41
C HIS A 457 -15.60 -22.89 -13.12
N PHE A 458 -14.73 -21.88 -13.14
CA PHE A 458 -13.99 -21.48 -11.93
C PHE A 458 -14.95 -20.95 -10.84
N PRO A 459 -14.67 -21.23 -9.55
CA PRO A 459 -15.52 -20.75 -8.46
C PRO A 459 -15.42 -19.23 -8.36
N THR A 460 -16.57 -18.55 -8.39
CA THR A 460 -16.67 -17.10 -8.32
C THR A 460 -17.81 -16.64 -7.43
N ASP A 461 -17.77 -15.37 -7.02
CA ASP A 461 -18.90 -14.75 -6.36
C ASP A 461 -20.14 -14.73 -7.29
N PRO A 462 -21.37 -14.86 -6.76
CA PRO A 462 -22.57 -15.00 -7.57
C PRO A 462 -22.81 -13.88 -8.61
N MET A 463 -22.34 -12.65 -8.35
CA MET A 463 -22.45 -11.54 -9.29
C MET A 463 -21.43 -11.66 -10.43
N VAL A 464 -20.16 -11.98 -10.16
CA VAL A 464 -19.16 -12.33 -11.19
C VAL A 464 -19.69 -13.45 -12.08
N ASN A 465 -20.28 -14.50 -11.50
CA ASN A 465 -20.85 -15.59 -12.28
C ASN A 465 -21.97 -15.11 -13.22
N GLY A 466 -22.82 -14.18 -12.76
CA GLY A 466 -23.83 -13.54 -13.59
C GLY A 466 -23.23 -12.75 -14.76
N THR A 467 -22.15 -12.02 -14.52
CA THR A 467 -21.38 -11.29 -15.55
C THR A 467 -20.71 -12.24 -16.56
N CYS A 468 -20.08 -13.32 -16.09
CA CYS A 468 -19.51 -14.36 -16.97
C CYS A 468 -20.59 -15.01 -17.84
N TYR A 469 -21.77 -15.31 -17.27
CA TYR A 469 -22.89 -15.87 -18.02
C TYR A 469 -23.41 -14.90 -19.09
N ASP A 470 -23.56 -13.63 -18.74
CA ASP A 470 -24.03 -12.59 -19.66
C ASP A 470 -23.03 -12.31 -20.80
N ALA A 471 -21.75 -12.61 -20.62
CA ALA A 471 -20.74 -12.52 -21.69
C ALA A 471 -21.05 -13.43 -22.89
N HIS A 472 -21.79 -14.53 -22.67
CA HIS A 472 -22.24 -15.48 -23.70
C HIS A 472 -23.61 -15.12 -24.30
N ASN A 473 -24.27 -14.08 -23.81
CA ASN A 473 -25.56 -13.64 -24.32
C ASN A 473 -25.38 -12.93 -25.67
N GLY A 474 -25.94 -13.50 -26.74
CA GLY A 474 -25.85 -12.94 -28.09
C GLY A 474 -26.41 -11.52 -28.21
N THR A 475 -27.36 -11.11 -27.36
CA THR A 475 -27.82 -9.71 -27.32
C THR A 475 -26.76 -8.78 -26.74
N THR A 476 -26.12 -9.17 -25.63
CA THR A 476 -25.05 -8.40 -24.98
C THR A 476 -23.85 -8.23 -25.91
N GLN A 477 -23.42 -9.32 -26.56
CA GLN A 477 -22.35 -9.29 -27.56
C GLN A 477 -22.69 -8.37 -28.75
N ALA A 478 -23.93 -8.43 -29.24
CA ALA A 478 -24.37 -7.58 -30.35
C ALA A 478 -24.46 -6.08 -29.96
N ARG A 479 -24.71 -5.76 -28.68
CA ARG A 479 -24.75 -4.37 -28.20
C ARG A 479 -23.38 -3.78 -27.88
N LEU A 480 -22.35 -4.59 -27.61
CA LEU A 480 -21.04 -4.10 -27.18
C LEU A 480 -20.46 -2.97 -28.06
N PRO A 481 -20.45 -3.05 -29.40
CA PRO A 481 -19.94 -1.96 -30.23
C PRO A 481 -20.71 -0.64 -30.06
N GLU A 482 -22.03 -0.72 -29.83
CA GLU A 482 -22.84 0.46 -29.51
C GLU A 482 -22.49 1.01 -28.12
N SER A 483 -22.35 0.15 -27.12
CA SER A 483 -21.99 0.53 -25.76
C SER A 483 -20.62 1.23 -25.69
N ILE A 484 -19.63 0.78 -26.46
CA ILE A 484 -18.33 1.46 -26.60
C ILE A 484 -18.51 2.87 -27.21
N ARG A 485 -19.22 2.98 -28.34
CA ARG A 485 -19.48 4.29 -28.97
C ARG A 485 -20.22 5.26 -28.07
N ARG A 486 -21.16 4.77 -27.26
CA ARG A 486 -21.88 5.59 -26.27
C ARG A 486 -20.95 6.10 -25.18
N CYS A 487 -20.04 5.26 -24.69
CA CYS A 487 -19.02 5.67 -23.72
C CYS A 487 -18.14 6.78 -24.31
N GLU A 488 -17.66 6.62 -25.54
CA GLU A 488 -16.83 7.62 -26.23
C GLU A 488 -17.58 8.94 -26.46
N ALA A 489 -18.84 8.87 -26.90
CA ALA A 489 -19.68 10.06 -27.10
C ALA A 489 -19.99 10.78 -25.79
N PHE A 490 -20.21 10.03 -24.70
CA PHE A 490 -20.35 10.60 -23.35
C PHE A 490 -19.05 11.31 -22.92
N ALA A 491 -17.89 10.68 -23.15
CA ALA A 491 -16.60 11.27 -22.83
C ALA A 491 -16.33 12.57 -23.60
N SER A 492 -16.58 12.58 -24.91
CA SER A 492 -16.44 13.78 -25.75
C SER A 492 -17.37 14.89 -25.26
N TRP A 493 -18.65 14.60 -25.02
CA TRP A 493 -19.59 15.59 -24.47
C TRP A 493 -19.09 16.17 -23.13
N PHE A 494 -18.66 15.32 -22.21
CA PHE A 494 -18.20 15.78 -20.89
C PHE A 494 -16.96 16.68 -21.02
N ASN A 495 -15.97 16.27 -21.81
CA ASN A 495 -14.72 17.01 -21.99
C ASN A 495 -14.87 18.26 -22.89
N GLU A 496 -15.93 18.38 -23.67
CA GLU A 496 -16.18 19.55 -24.53
C GLU A 496 -17.16 20.55 -23.93
N LYS A 497 -18.12 20.08 -23.12
CA LYS A 497 -19.26 20.88 -22.65
C LYS A 497 -19.28 21.09 -21.14
N ILE A 498 -18.72 20.17 -20.36
CA ILE A 498 -18.75 20.23 -18.89
C ILE A 498 -17.39 20.66 -18.33
N LEU A 499 -16.32 19.99 -18.74
CA LEU A 499 -14.94 20.33 -18.39
C LEU A 499 -14.09 20.59 -19.64
N PRO A 500 -14.35 21.68 -20.40
CA PRO A 500 -13.55 22.05 -21.56
C PRO A 500 -12.05 22.11 -21.24
N ARG A 501 -11.23 21.64 -22.17
CA ARG A 501 -9.76 21.73 -22.07
C ARG A 501 -9.31 23.18 -22.15
N SER A 502 -8.38 23.56 -21.29
CA SER A 502 -7.65 24.81 -21.36
C SER A 502 -6.20 24.60 -21.78
N ASN A 503 -5.71 25.41 -22.72
CA ASN A 503 -4.28 25.41 -23.07
C ASN A 503 -3.41 26.10 -22.02
N THR A 504 -4.00 26.75 -21.01
CA THR A 504 -3.27 27.41 -19.92
C THR A 504 -3.30 26.57 -18.65
N THR A 505 -4.48 26.11 -18.24
CA THR A 505 -4.74 25.48 -16.93
C THR A 505 -5.14 23.99 -17.02
N CYS A 506 -4.93 23.35 -18.19
CA CYS A 506 -5.39 22.00 -18.55
C CYS A 506 -6.91 21.85 -18.68
N SER A 507 -7.70 22.44 -17.79
CA SER A 507 -9.16 22.53 -17.86
C SER A 507 -9.62 23.95 -17.51
N GLU A 508 -10.77 24.36 -18.01
CA GLU A 508 -11.36 25.68 -17.72
C GLU A 508 -11.90 25.78 -16.29
N SER A 509 -12.20 24.65 -15.63
CA SER A 509 -12.74 24.64 -14.25
C SER A 509 -12.37 23.38 -13.47
N ILE A 510 -12.52 23.44 -12.15
CA ILE A 510 -12.61 22.24 -11.29
C ILE A 510 -14.09 21.93 -11.12
N PHE A 511 -14.51 20.72 -11.49
CA PHE A 511 -15.89 20.28 -11.26
C PHE A 511 -16.04 19.63 -9.89
N ALA A 512 -16.96 20.13 -9.08
CA ALA A 512 -17.18 19.71 -7.70
C ALA A 512 -18.56 19.05 -7.54
N HIS A 513 -18.55 17.84 -6.99
CA HIS A 513 -19.72 17.03 -6.66
C HIS A 513 -19.47 16.23 -5.37
N SER A 514 -20.50 15.60 -4.83
CA SER A 514 -20.41 14.81 -3.60
C SER A 514 -20.47 13.31 -3.85
N LEU A 515 -19.60 12.61 -3.14
CA LEU A 515 -19.65 11.16 -2.97
C LEU A 515 -20.13 10.88 -1.56
N HIS A 516 -21.40 10.47 -1.43
CA HIS A 516 -22.00 10.22 -0.13
C HIS A 516 -22.82 8.93 -0.10
N ILE A 517 -22.55 8.11 0.92
CA ILE A 517 -23.36 6.96 1.26
C ILE A 517 -23.66 7.07 2.75
N ALA A 518 -24.93 7.08 3.11
CA ALA A 518 -25.35 7.09 4.50
C ALA A 518 -24.71 5.91 5.27
N PRO A 519 -24.20 6.12 6.50
CA PRO A 519 -23.63 5.04 7.30
C PRO A 519 -24.61 3.88 7.45
N GLY A 520 -24.15 2.67 7.11
CA GLY A 520 -24.93 1.46 7.26
C GLY A 520 -24.90 0.97 8.71
N TYR A 521 -25.98 1.16 9.47
CA TYR A 521 -26.08 0.67 10.87
C TYR A 521 -26.48 -0.80 10.99
N LYS A 522 -26.79 -1.46 9.87
CA LYS A 522 -27.16 -2.88 9.82
C LYS A 522 -26.43 -3.55 8.67
N LYS A 523 -26.04 -4.80 8.88
CA LYS A 523 -25.61 -5.70 7.80
C LYS A 523 -26.79 -5.80 6.80
N VAL A 524 -26.66 -5.12 5.67
CA VAL A 524 -27.65 -5.13 4.59
C VAL A 524 -27.80 -6.57 4.10
N MET A 525 -29.05 -6.97 3.86
CA MET A 525 -29.36 -8.25 3.25
C MET A 525 -28.66 -8.32 1.89
N PRO A 526 -27.95 -9.41 1.56
CA PRO A 526 -27.39 -9.57 0.22
C PRO A 526 -28.49 -9.37 -0.81
N ALA A 527 -28.27 -8.49 -1.78
CA ALA A 527 -29.13 -8.46 -2.96
C ALA A 527 -29.03 -9.83 -3.66
N GLY A 528 -30.10 -10.25 -4.33
CA GLY A 528 -30.03 -11.42 -5.21
C GLY A 528 -28.94 -11.23 -6.27
N PRO A 529 -28.33 -12.33 -6.76
CA PRO A 529 -27.34 -12.23 -7.83
C PRO A 529 -27.96 -11.55 -9.06
N HIS A 530 -27.23 -10.61 -9.64
CA HIS A 530 -27.61 -9.88 -10.84
C HIS A 530 -26.34 -9.54 -11.63
N VAL A 531 -26.50 -9.31 -12.94
CA VAL A 531 -25.42 -8.78 -13.78
C VAL A 531 -25.05 -7.40 -13.25
N ALA A 532 -23.75 -7.14 -13.10
CA ALA A 532 -23.27 -5.83 -12.71
C ALA A 532 -23.68 -4.79 -13.78
N SER A 533 -24.58 -3.88 -13.41
CA SER A 533 -25.03 -2.77 -14.25
C SER A 533 -25.10 -1.50 -13.41
N TYR A 534 -24.29 -0.50 -13.75
CA TYR A 534 -24.15 0.68 -12.91
C TYR A 534 -23.92 1.95 -13.73
N TYR A 535 -24.96 2.78 -13.80
CA TYR A 535 -24.81 4.22 -14.06
C TYR A 535 -25.46 4.99 -12.92
N TRP A 536 -24.75 6.00 -12.41
CA TRP A 536 -25.28 6.99 -11.48
C TRP A 536 -24.44 8.27 -11.58
N ASN A 537 -24.96 9.36 -11.01
CA ASN A 537 -24.41 10.71 -11.14
C ASN A 537 -23.10 10.94 -10.33
N GLY A 538 -22.22 9.96 -10.22
CA GLY A 538 -20.90 10.13 -9.60
C GLY A 538 -19.88 9.09 -10.06
N VAL A 539 -20.17 8.39 -11.17
CA VAL A 539 -19.20 7.55 -11.89
C VAL A 539 -18.77 8.18 -13.21
N TRP A 540 -19.02 9.49 -13.41
CA TRP A 540 -18.65 10.19 -14.64
C TRP A 540 -17.15 10.08 -14.94
N VAL A 541 -16.31 10.10 -13.90
CA VAL A 541 -14.86 9.95 -13.98
C VAL A 541 -14.44 8.76 -14.86
N ASN A 542 -15.08 7.60 -14.69
CA ASN A 542 -14.75 6.38 -15.41
C ASN A 542 -15.15 6.46 -16.88
N TYR A 543 -16.34 7.02 -17.14
CA TYR A 543 -16.88 7.10 -18.50
C TYR A 543 -16.27 8.25 -19.31
N ALA A 544 -15.92 9.36 -18.64
CA ALA A 544 -15.35 10.53 -19.28
C ALA A 544 -13.82 10.52 -19.35
N GLY A 545 -13.17 9.60 -18.63
CA GLY A 545 -11.72 9.50 -18.58
C GLY A 545 -11.02 10.71 -17.95
N ILE A 546 -11.75 11.51 -17.16
CA ILE A 546 -11.23 12.70 -16.49
C ILE A 546 -10.52 12.32 -15.18
N PRO A 547 -9.59 13.14 -14.67
CA PRO A 547 -9.02 12.91 -13.35
C PRO A 547 -9.98 13.32 -12.23
N GLU A 548 -9.99 12.58 -11.13
CA GLU A 548 -10.77 12.86 -9.91
C GLU A 548 -9.92 12.69 -8.65
N ILE A 549 -10.09 13.62 -7.71
CA ILE A 549 -9.62 13.47 -6.33
C ILE A 549 -10.81 13.37 -5.39
N VAL A 550 -10.74 12.48 -4.41
CA VAL A 550 -11.74 12.37 -3.35
C VAL A 550 -11.14 12.85 -2.05
N VAL A 551 -11.75 13.90 -1.49
CA VAL A 551 -11.30 14.55 -0.27
C VAL A 551 -12.35 14.30 0.81
N PRO A 552 -11.99 13.61 1.91
CA PRO A 552 -12.92 13.47 3.00
C PRO A 552 -13.07 14.76 3.80
N ILE A 553 -14.31 15.09 4.17
CA ILE A 553 -14.66 16.38 4.78
C ILE A 553 -15.33 16.26 6.15
N GLY A 554 -15.74 15.06 6.57
CA GLY A 554 -16.29 14.77 7.90
C GLY A 554 -16.96 13.42 8.02
#